data_AF-G5A9P2-F1
#
_entry.id   AF-G5A9P2-F1
#
_cell.length_a   1.000
_cell.length_b   1.000
_cell.length_c   1.000
_cell.angle_alpha   90.00
_cell.angle_beta   90.00
_cell.angle_gamma   90.00
#
_symmetry.space_group_name_H-M   'P 1'
#
loop_
_entity.id
_entity.type
_entity.pdbx_description
1 polymer ?
#
loop_
_entity_poly.entity_id
_entity_poly.type
_entity_poly.pdbx_seq_one_letter_code
_entity_poly.pdbx_strand_id
1 'polypeptide(L)'
;SIAKTRGVLDALTVIDPSQVEQGTKWVKREIRQRYAVAGIVYSKAKWRGFWGYFDRTWVEQYGVGVWNVFGLSDELIARTTNPVERYSRELNGRFPKSHPSMTTFVGVIKTLSDEYVRRLADVPRGR
;
A
#
# COMPACT_ATOMS: atom_id res chain seq x y z
N SER A 1 15.00 3.59 6.09
CA SER A 1 14.29 4.30 7.19
C SER A 1 13.82 3.26 8.19
N ILE A 2 14.14 3.40 9.49
CA ILE A 2 13.87 2.39 10.53
C ILE A 2 12.39 1.99 10.59
N ALA A 3 11.47 2.93 10.38
CA ALA A 3 10.04 2.64 10.41
C ALA A 3 9.56 1.78 9.23
N LYS A 4 10.32 1.74 8.12
CA LYS A 4 10.06 0.87 6.96
C LYS A 4 10.71 -0.51 7.09
N THR A 5 11.39 -0.78 8.20
CA THR A 5 11.94 -2.11 8.47
C THR A 5 10.80 -3.07 8.75
N ARG A 6 10.93 -4.32 8.28
CA ARG A 6 9.96 -5.38 8.54
C ARG A 6 9.71 -5.54 10.04
N GLY A 7 8.46 -5.78 10.40
CA GLY A 7 7.98 -5.93 11.77
C GLY A 7 7.90 -4.62 12.57
N VAL A 8 7.78 -3.46 11.89
CA VAL A 8 7.60 -2.17 12.57
C VAL A 8 6.25 -1.57 12.17
N LEU A 9 6.15 -0.82 11.07
CA LEU A 9 4.87 -0.26 10.64
C LEU A 9 3.96 -1.31 10.00
N ASP A 10 4.53 -2.26 9.27
CA ASP A 10 3.86 -3.40 8.64
C ASP A 10 3.22 -4.35 9.67
N ALA A 11 3.68 -4.34 10.92
CA ALA A 11 3.02 -5.10 11.99
C ALA A 11 1.54 -4.71 12.17
N LEU A 12 1.19 -3.43 11.93
CA LEU A 12 -0.19 -2.96 12.05
C LEU A 12 -1.13 -3.60 11.04
N THR A 13 -0.63 -4.02 9.88
CA THR A 13 -1.47 -4.58 8.81
C THR A 13 -1.84 -6.03 9.06
N VAL A 14 -1.20 -6.69 10.02
CA VAL A 14 -1.37 -8.14 10.25
C VAL A 14 -1.83 -8.48 11.67
N ILE A 15 -1.95 -7.49 12.55
CA ILE A 15 -2.45 -7.72 13.91
C ILE A 15 -3.98 -7.77 13.94
N ASP A 16 -4.54 -8.44 14.93
CA ASP A 16 -5.99 -8.46 15.17
C ASP A 16 -6.55 -7.01 15.15
N PRO A 17 -7.63 -6.73 14.40
CA PRO A 17 -8.24 -5.41 14.33
C PRO A 17 -8.57 -4.79 15.69
N SER A 18 -8.98 -5.62 16.66
CA SER A 18 -9.27 -5.17 18.04
C SER A 18 -8.03 -4.67 18.78
N GLN A 19 -6.83 -5.04 18.30
CA GLN A 19 -5.54 -4.69 18.90
C GLN A 19 -4.86 -3.51 18.20
N VAL A 20 -5.46 -2.88 17.19
CA VAL A 20 -4.80 -1.81 16.41
C VAL A 20 -4.40 -0.60 17.26
N GLU A 21 -5.18 -0.28 18.29
CA GLU A 21 -4.82 0.79 19.22
C GLU A 21 -3.58 0.45 20.05
N GLN A 22 -3.54 -0.77 20.63
CA GLN A 22 -2.38 -1.27 21.39
C GLN A 22 -1.15 -1.43 20.49
N GLY A 23 -1.36 -1.97 19.28
CA GLY A 23 -0.34 -2.10 18.25
C GLY A 23 0.27 -0.76 17.87
N THR A 24 -0.56 0.27 17.68
CA THR A 24 -0.07 1.63 17.37
C THR A 24 0.80 2.19 18.50
N LYS A 25 0.42 1.96 19.77
CA LYS A 25 1.23 2.34 20.94
C LYS A 25 2.57 1.60 20.95
N TRP A 26 2.54 0.30 20.64
CA TRP A 26 3.74 -0.53 20.54
C TRP A 26 4.67 -0.04 19.42
N VAL A 27 4.17 0.19 18.20
CA VAL A 27 4.97 0.67 17.06
C VAL A 27 5.59 2.04 17.33
N LYS A 28 4.84 2.95 17.97
CA LYS A 28 5.37 4.25 18.42
C LYS A 28 6.59 4.09 19.35
N ARG A 29 6.53 3.12 20.28
CA ARG A 29 7.64 2.80 21.19
C ARG A 29 8.80 2.16 20.44
N GLU A 30 8.52 1.18 19.58
CA GLU A 30 9.51 0.43 18.81
C GLU A 30 10.35 1.35 17.92
N ILE A 31 9.70 2.28 17.20
CA ILE A 31 10.38 3.28 16.38
C ILE A 31 11.31 4.15 17.23
N ARG A 32 10.84 4.64 18.39
CA ARG A 32 11.69 5.47 19.27
C ARG A 32 12.91 4.70 19.77
N GLN A 33 12.72 3.45 20.18
CA GLN A 33 13.79 2.60 20.68
C GLN A 33 14.82 2.32 19.60
N ARG A 34 14.40 1.93 18.39
CA ARG A 34 15.33 1.67 17.28
C ARG A 34 16.07 2.92 16.82
N TYR A 35 15.41 4.08 16.81
CA TYR A 35 16.08 5.35 16.51
C TYR A 35 17.16 5.68 17.56
N ALA A 36 16.87 5.45 18.85
CA ALA A 36 17.83 5.65 19.93
C ALA A 36 19.04 4.73 19.80
N VAL A 37 18.82 3.44 19.53
CA VAL A 37 19.90 2.45 19.31
C VAL A 37 20.75 2.81 18.09
N ALA A 38 20.14 3.31 17.02
CA ALA A 38 20.84 3.72 15.82
C ALA A 38 21.49 5.12 15.90
N GLY A 39 21.38 5.82 17.04
CA GLY A 39 21.89 7.19 17.20
C GLY A 39 21.19 8.23 16.30
N ILE A 40 20.00 7.93 15.79
CA ILE A 40 19.27 8.81 14.87
C ILE A 40 18.33 9.72 15.67
N VAL A 41 18.38 11.03 15.39
CA VAL A 41 17.51 12.03 16.04
C VAL A 41 16.04 11.76 15.70
N TYR A 42 15.22 11.57 16.75
CA TYR A 42 13.78 11.37 16.62
C TYR A 42 13.04 12.70 16.45
N SER A 43 12.43 12.93 15.28
CA SER A 43 11.63 14.14 15.03
C SER A 43 10.20 13.98 15.55
N LYS A 44 9.90 14.57 16.72
CA LYS A 44 8.56 14.55 17.32
C LYS A 44 7.49 15.17 16.40
N ALA A 45 7.81 16.26 15.71
CA ALA A 45 6.86 16.97 14.85
C ALA A 45 6.46 16.14 13.62
N LYS A 46 7.43 15.54 12.91
CA LYS A 46 7.15 14.65 11.76
C LYS A 46 6.31 13.45 12.17
N TRP A 47 6.66 12.81 13.29
CA TRP A 47 5.90 11.67 13.79
C TRP A 47 4.49 12.05 14.23
N ARG A 48 4.29 13.21 14.85
CA ARG A 48 2.94 13.70 15.18
C ARG A 48 2.09 13.86 13.92
N GLY A 49 2.65 14.48 12.86
CA GLY A 49 1.96 14.64 11.58
C GLY A 49 1.59 13.31 10.94
N PHE A 50 2.53 12.37 10.90
CA PHE A 50 2.29 11.02 10.38
C PHE A 50 1.16 10.31 11.14
N TRP A 51 1.21 10.28 12.47
CA TRP A 51 0.21 9.57 13.26
C TRP A 51 -1.17 10.23 13.18
N GLY A 52 -1.25 11.56 13.12
CA GLY A 52 -2.51 12.25 12.90
C GLY A 52 -3.10 12.01 11.52
N TYR A 53 -2.26 11.86 10.49
CA TYR A 53 -2.71 11.42 9.17
C TYR A 53 -3.17 9.95 9.19
N PHE A 54 -2.38 9.07 9.82
CA PHE A 54 -2.69 7.65 9.88
C PHE A 54 -4.04 7.38 10.53
N ASP A 55 -4.31 8.03 11.65
CA ASP A 55 -5.56 7.89 12.39
C ASP A 55 -6.77 8.34 11.55
N ARG A 56 -6.75 9.58 11.05
CA ARG A 56 -7.83 10.13 10.24
C ARG A 56 -8.11 9.32 8.97
N THR A 57 -7.06 8.87 8.29
CA THR A 57 -7.21 8.20 7.00
C THR A 57 -7.50 6.72 7.16
N TRP A 58 -6.72 6.00 7.96
CA TRP A 58 -6.77 4.53 7.99
C TRP A 58 -7.63 3.99 9.12
N VAL A 59 -7.81 4.73 10.21
CA VAL A 59 -8.68 4.30 11.32
C VAL A 59 -10.09 4.86 11.15
N GLU A 60 -10.22 6.17 10.90
CA GLU A 60 -11.53 6.84 10.81
C GLU A 60 -12.17 6.73 9.42
N GLN A 61 -11.45 7.12 8.35
CA GLN A 61 -12.05 7.22 7.01
C GLN A 61 -12.22 5.87 6.31
N TYR A 62 -11.16 5.05 6.21
CA TYR A 62 -11.23 3.76 5.52
C TYR A 62 -11.63 2.60 6.43
N GLY A 63 -11.36 2.71 7.74
CA GLY A 63 -11.59 1.63 8.70
C GLY A 63 -10.58 0.48 8.59
N VAL A 64 -10.34 -0.20 9.71
CA VAL A 64 -9.30 -1.24 9.84
C VAL A 64 -9.49 -2.40 8.86
N GLY A 65 -10.74 -2.84 8.64
CA GLY A 65 -11.03 -4.02 7.80
C GLY A 65 -10.69 -3.87 6.31
N VAL A 66 -10.38 -2.66 5.83
CA VAL A 66 -10.08 -2.41 4.42
C VAL A 66 -8.58 -2.61 4.11
N TRP A 67 -7.70 -2.43 5.09
CA TRP A 67 -6.24 -2.47 4.89
C TRP A 67 -5.55 -3.52 5.75
N ASN A 68 -6.19 -3.98 6.81
CA ASN A 68 -5.67 -5.04 7.65
C ASN A 68 -5.98 -6.41 7.02
N VAL A 69 -4.97 -7.28 6.98
CA VAL A 69 -5.01 -8.60 6.36
C VAL A 69 -4.98 -9.73 7.40
N PHE A 70 -5.20 -9.42 8.68
CA PHE A 70 -5.29 -10.41 9.74
C PHE A 70 -6.38 -11.45 9.41
N GLY A 71 -6.00 -12.73 9.44
CA GLY A 71 -6.90 -13.83 9.11
C GLY A 71 -7.11 -14.06 7.61
N LEU A 72 -6.52 -13.25 6.71
CA LEU A 72 -6.46 -13.59 5.29
C LEU A 72 -5.42 -14.68 5.05
N SER A 73 -5.77 -15.69 4.25
CA SER A 73 -4.83 -16.74 3.88
C SER A 73 -3.67 -16.17 3.05
N ASP A 74 -2.47 -16.75 3.19
CA ASP A 74 -1.31 -16.40 2.37
C ASP A 74 -1.61 -16.50 0.86
N GLU A 75 -2.55 -17.36 0.47
CA GLU A 75 -3.02 -17.52 -0.91
C GLU A 75 -3.80 -16.27 -1.41
N LEU A 76 -4.62 -15.64 -0.55
CA LEU A 76 -5.32 -14.38 -0.85
C LEU A 76 -4.35 -13.18 -0.89
N ILE A 77 -3.35 -13.18 -0.01
CA ILE A 77 -2.32 -12.14 0.04
C ILE A 77 -1.41 -12.22 -1.20
N ALA A 78 -1.01 -13.42 -1.61
CA ALA A 78 -0.28 -13.64 -2.88
C ALA A 78 -1.13 -13.26 -4.10
N ARG A 79 -2.44 -13.50 -4.06
CA ARG A 79 -3.40 -13.13 -5.11
C ARG A 79 -3.75 -11.64 -5.20
N THR A 80 -3.50 -10.81 -4.20
CA THR A 80 -3.69 -9.35 -4.31
C THR A 80 -2.42 -8.68 -4.81
N THR A 81 -1.27 -9.18 -4.35
CA THR A 81 0.05 -8.73 -4.78
C THR A 81 0.29 -9.05 -6.27
N ASN A 82 -0.02 -10.26 -6.73
CA ASN A 82 0.27 -10.66 -8.11
C ASN A 82 -0.49 -9.87 -9.20
N PRO A 83 -1.82 -9.66 -9.14
CA PRO A 83 -2.55 -8.89 -10.13
C PRO A 83 -2.21 -7.40 -10.12
N VAL A 84 -2.02 -6.81 -8.94
CA VAL A 84 -1.64 -5.38 -8.83
C VAL A 84 -0.20 -5.16 -9.31
N GLU A 85 0.73 -6.05 -8.96
CA GLU A 85 2.10 -6.00 -9.50
C GLU A 85 2.14 -6.31 -10.99
N ARG A 86 1.31 -7.25 -11.48
CA ARG A 86 1.16 -7.53 -12.91
C ARG A 86 0.65 -6.30 -13.65
N TYR A 87 -0.40 -5.65 -13.14
CA TYR A 87 -0.94 -4.43 -13.71
C TYR A 87 0.08 -3.29 -13.68
N SER A 88 0.80 -3.13 -12.57
CA SER A 88 1.84 -2.12 -12.43
C SER A 88 3.01 -2.36 -13.40
N ARG A 89 3.42 -3.61 -13.62
CA ARG A 89 4.42 -3.98 -14.64
C ARG A 89 3.92 -3.75 -16.05
N GLU A 90 2.70 -4.15 -16.36
CA GLU A 90 2.08 -3.93 -17.66
C GLU A 90 1.99 -2.44 -17.98
N LEU A 91 1.46 -1.66 -17.04
CA LEU A 91 1.35 -0.20 -17.15
C LEU A 91 2.72 0.46 -17.35
N ASN A 92 3.71 0.12 -16.54
CA ASN A 92 5.07 0.66 -16.68
C ASN A 92 5.72 0.27 -18.01
N GLY A 93 5.45 -0.93 -18.52
CA GLY A 93 5.95 -1.39 -19.82
C GLY A 93 5.36 -0.66 -21.02
N ARG A 94 4.19 -0.02 -20.88
CA ARG A 94 3.59 0.79 -21.96
C ARG A 94 4.19 2.19 -22.07
N PHE A 95 4.88 2.68 -21.04
CA PHE A 95 5.47 4.01 -21.07
C PHE A 95 6.83 3.99 -21.76
N PRO A 96 7.05 4.82 -22.80
CA PRO A 96 8.32 4.86 -23.52
C PRO A 96 9.45 5.56 -22.73
N LYS A 97 9.10 6.31 -21.67
CA LYS A 97 10.03 7.03 -20.79
C LYS A 97 9.51 6.97 -19.36
N SER A 98 10.41 7.00 -18.38
CA SER A 98 10.05 7.03 -16.95
C SER A 98 9.21 8.25 -16.55
N HIS A 99 9.29 9.35 -17.32
CA HIS A 99 8.53 10.58 -17.10
C HIS A 99 7.85 11.03 -18.40
N PRO A 100 6.69 10.47 -18.76
CA PRO A 100 5.94 10.86 -19.95
C PRO A 100 5.31 12.25 -19.79
N SER A 101 5.07 12.95 -20.90
CA SER A 101 4.23 14.15 -20.89
C SER A 101 2.78 13.79 -20.56
N MET A 102 2.01 14.75 -20.05
CA MET A 102 0.60 14.52 -19.70
C MET A 102 -0.22 13.95 -20.87
N THR A 103 0.01 14.45 -22.09
CA THR A 103 -0.64 13.94 -23.31
C THR A 103 -0.29 12.48 -23.58
N THR A 104 0.99 12.11 -23.42
CA THR A 104 1.45 10.73 -23.59
C THR A 104 0.87 9.83 -22.49
N PHE A 105 0.81 10.34 -21.26
CA PHE A 105 0.24 9.63 -20.12
C PHE A 105 -1.23 9.27 -20.36
N VAL A 106 -2.06 10.28 -20.69
CA VAL A 106 -3.47 10.09 -20.98
C VAL A 106 -3.68 9.17 -22.18
N GLY A 107 -2.86 9.29 -23.23
CA GLY A 107 -2.93 8.43 -24.40
C GLY A 107 -2.73 6.95 -24.07
N VAL A 108 -1.66 6.63 -23.33
CA VAL A 108 -1.35 5.26 -22.89
C VAL A 108 -2.48 4.67 -22.03
N ILE A 109 -3.01 5.44 -21.09
CA ILE A 109 -4.11 4.98 -20.21
C ILE A 109 -5.37 4.67 -21.02
N LYS A 110 -5.72 5.53 -22.00
CA LYS A 110 -6.89 5.30 -22.87
C LYS A 110 -6.74 4.01 -23.67
N THR A 111 -5.60 3.81 -24.32
CA THR A 111 -5.33 2.58 -25.09
C THR A 111 -5.42 1.33 -24.22
N LEU A 112 -4.82 1.36 -23.03
CA LEU A 112 -4.86 0.23 -22.10
C LEU A 112 -6.29 -0.08 -21.65
N SER A 113 -7.09 0.97 -21.39
CA SER A 113 -8.50 0.84 -21.00
C SER A 113 -9.34 0.24 -22.14
N ASP A 114 -9.16 0.71 -23.37
CA ASP A 114 -9.88 0.21 -24.55
C ASP A 114 -9.57 -1.28 -24.80
N GLU A 115 -8.31 -1.69 -24.68
CA GLU A 115 -7.91 -3.09 -24.78
C GLU A 115 -8.54 -3.96 -23.69
N TYR A 116 -8.63 -3.45 -22.46
CA TYR A 116 -9.25 -4.16 -21.35
C TYR A 116 -10.76 -4.34 -21.55
N VAL A 117 -11.45 -3.29 -22.01
CA VAL A 117 -12.87 -3.35 -22.35
C VAL A 117 -13.13 -4.34 -23.49
N ARG A 118 -12.28 -4.37 -24.53
CA ARG A 118 -12.39 -5.36 -25.61
C ARG A 118 -12.22 -6.79 -25.09
N ARG A 119 -11.17 -7.05 -24.30
CA ARG A 119 -10.96 -8.37 -23.69
C ARG A 119 -12.15 -8.81 -22.84
N LEU A 120 -12.73 -7.90 -22.04
CA LEU A 120 -13.93 -8.20 -21.25
C LEU A 120 -15.15 -8.47 -22.11
N ALA A 121 -15.32 -7.78 -23.24
CA ALA A 121 -16.40 -8.02 -24.18
C ALA A 121 -16.26 -9.36 -24.94
N ASP A 122 -15.03 -9.90 -25.03
CA ASP A 122 -14.74 -11.20 -25.64
C ASP A 122 -14.88 -12.38 -24.67
N VAL A 123 -14.84 -12.15 -23.35
CA VAL A 123 -15.02 -13.20 -22.32
C VAL A 123 -16.37 -13.94 -22.42
N PRO A 124 -17.53 -13.29 -22.67
CA PRO A 124 -18.79 -13.98 -22.93
C PRO A 124 -18.82 -14.79 -24.23
N ARG A 125 -17.86 -14.58 -25.14
CA ARG A 125 -17.84 -15.20 -26.48
C ARG A 125 -16.96 -16.44 -26.60
N GLY A 126 -16.36 -16.89 -25.49
CA GLY A 126 -15.71 -18.20 -25.38
C GLY A 126 -14.59 -18.44 -26.40
N ARG A 127 -13.39 -17.94 -26.10
CA ARG A 127 -12.16 -18.49 -26.67
C ARG A 127 -11.05 -18.50 -25.63
#